data_AF-A1E390-F1
#
_entry.id   AF-A1E390-F1
#
_cell.length_a   1.000
_cell.length_b   1.000
_cell.length_c   1.000
_cell.angle_alpha   90.00
_cell.angle_beta   90.00
_cell.angle_gamma   90.00
#
_symmetry.space_group_name_H-M   'P 1'
#
loop_
_entity.id
_entity.type
_entity.pdbx_description
1 polymer ?
#
loop_
_entity_poly.entity_id
_entity_poly.type
_entity_poly.pdbx_seq_one_letter_code
_entity_poly.pdbx_strand_id
1 'polypeptide(L)' 'DAVITVPAYFNDSQRQATKDAGAIAGLNVLRIINEPTAAALAYGLDKNLKGERNVLIFDLGGGTFDVSILTIDEGSL' A
#
# COMPACT_ATOMS: atom_id res chain seq x y z
N ASP A 1 -6.73 8.85 -14.50
CA ASP A 1 -6.63 7.58 -13.77
C ASP A 1 -5.61 7.68 -12.65
N ALA A 2 -5.90 7.08 -11.49
CA ALA A 2 -5.01 7.11 -10.33
C ALA A 2 -5.08 5.81 -9.51
N VAL A 3 -3.95 5.44 -8.90
CA VAL A 3 -3.88 4.47 -7.81
C VAL A 3 -3.63 5.27 -6.53
N ILE A 4 -4.37 4.98 -5.47
CA ILE A 4 -4.31 5.72 -4.21
C ILE A 4 -3.85 4.77 -3.10
N THR A 5 -2.89 5.20 -2.30
CA THR A 5 -2.41 4.48 -1.12
C THR A 5 -3.26 4.80 0.11
N VAL A 6 -3.41 3.82 1.00
CA VAL A 6 -4.02 3.99 2.32
C VAL A 6 -3.22 3.23 3.40
N PRO A 7 -3.35 3.59 4.68
CA PRO A 7 -2.74 2.83 5.76
C PRO A 7 -3.18 1.37 5.74
N ALA A 8 -2.28 0.44 6.06
CA ALA A 8 -2.56 -1.00 5.97
C ALA A 8 -3.71 -1.45 6.89
N TYR A 9 -3.92 -0.75 8.01
CA TYR A 9 -4.98 -1.03 8.98
C TYR A 9 -6.36 -0.48 8.57
N PHE A 10 -6.49 0.19 7.42
CA PHE A 10 -7.81 0.63 6.93
C PHE A 10 -8.72 -0.56 6.64
N ASN A 11 -9.92 -0.53 7.20
CA ASN A 11 -10.98 -1.47 6.89
C ASN A 11 -11.68 -1.14 5.57
N ASP A 12 -12.59 -2.01 5.14
CA ASP A 12 -13.28 -1.88 3.85
C ASP A 12 -14.09 -0.59 3.72
N SER A 13 -14.73 -0.14 4.80
CA SER A 13 -15.51 1.10 4.81
C SER A 13 -14.62 2.32 4.60
N GLN A 14 -13.48 2.37 5.29
CA GLN A 14 -12.51 3.46 5.13
C GLN A 14 -11.89 3.47 3.73
N ARG A 15 -11.57 2.29 3.17
CA ARG A 15 -11.06 2.15 1.79
C ARG A 15 -12.08 2.64 0.77
N GLN A 16 -13.35 2.28 0.93
CA GLN A 16 -14.41 2.72 0.05
C GLN A 16 -14.60 4.23 0.13
N ALA A 17 -14.61 4.80 1.34
CA ALA A 17 -14.69 6.25 1.53
C ALA A 17 -13.52 7.00 0.85
N THR A 18 -12.29 6.48 0.91
CA THR A 18 -11.14 7.07 0.19
C THR A 18 -11.32 6.98 -1.33
N LYS A 19 -11.83 5.86 -1.85
CA LYS A 19 -12.13 5.70 -3.28
C LYS A 19 -13.21 6.68 -3.74
N ASP A 20 -14.27 6.84 -2.96
CA ASP A 20 -15.37 7.76 -3.23
C ASP A 20 -14.88 9.21 -3.21
N ALA A 21 -14.02 9.59 -2.26
CA ALA A 21 -13.39 10.90 -2.22
C ALA A 21 -12.59 11.19 -3.51
N GLY A 22 -11.85 10.19 -4.01
CA GLY A 22 -11.17 10.30 -5.31
C GLY A 22 -12.14 10.52 -6.47
N ALA A 23 -13.26 9.78 -6.51
CA ALA A 23 -14.29 9.94 -7.53
C ALA A 23 -14.97 11.32 -7.48
N ILE A 24 -15.27 11.82 -6.28
CA ILE A 24 -15.82 13.17 -6.07
C ILE A 24 -14.86 14.25 -6.58
N ALA A 25 -13.55 14.04 -6.40
CA ALA A 25 -12.50 14.91 -6.95
C ALA A 25 -12.29 14.77 -8.48
N GLY A 26 -13.09 13.94 -9.17
CA GLY A 26 -12.99 13.71 -10.60
C GLY A 26 -11.91 12.72 -11.03
N LEU A 27 -11.37 11.93 -10.09
CA LEU A 27 -10.38 10.90 -10.38
C LEU A 27 -11.04 9.56 -10.69
N ASN A 28 -10.65 8.94 -11.79
CA ASN A 28 -10.89 7.51 -12.00
C ASN A 28 -9.91 6.70 -11.14
N VAL A 29 -10.38 6.21 -9.98
CA VAL A 29 -9.56 5.45 -9.02
C VAL A 29 -9.49 3.98 -9.44
N LEU A 30 -8.37 3.60 -10.04
CA LEU A 30 -8.13 2.25 -10.57
C LEU A 30 -7.97 1.21 -9.46
N ARG A 31 -7.27 1.55 -8.39
CA ARG A 31 -6.98 0.65 -7.27
C ARG A 31 -6.69 1.43 -6.00
N ILE A 32 -7.11 0.88 -4.86
CA ILE A 32 -6.62 1.26 -3.54
C ILE A 32 -5.59 0.22 -3.12
N ILE A 33 -4.39 0.65 -2.71
CA ILE A 33 -3.33 -0.24 -2.23
C ILE A 33 -2.83 0.20 -0.86
N ASN A 34 -2.18 -0.70 -0.13
CA ASN A 34 -1.59 -0.35 1.16
C ASN A 34 -0.32 0.49 0.95
N GLU A 35 -0.10 1.49 1.79
CA GLU A 35 1.14 2.25 1.87
C GLU A 35 2.39 1.38 1.98
N PRO A 36 2.50 0.41 2.93
CA PRO A 36 3.70 -0.42 3.03
C PRO A 36 3.91 -1.30 1.80
N THR A 37 2.83 -1.71 1.12
CA THR A 37 2.91 -2.44 -0.15
C THR A 37 3.45 -1.57 -1.26
N ALA A 38 2.96 -0.33 -1.37
CA ALA A 38 3.46 0.64 -2.34
C ALA A 38 4.95 0.95 -2.12
N ALA A 39 5.37 1.09 -0.86
CA ALA A 39 6.78 1.24 -0.50
C ALA A 39 7.61 0.03 -0.95
N ALA A 40 7.18 -1.19 -0.66
CA ALA A 40 7.88 -2.41 -1.08
C ALA A 40 8.04 -2.49 -2.61
N LEU A 41 6.98 -2.15 -3.37
CA LEU A 41 7.01 -2.10 -4.84
C LEU A 41 7.95 -1.01 -5.37
N ALA A 42 7.97 0.16 -4.73
CA ALA A 42 8.84 1.28 -5.14
C ALA A 42 10.33 0.92 -5.01
N TYR A 43 10.70 0.19 -3.97
CA TYR A 43 12.06 -0.34 -3.78
C TYR A 43 12.34 -1.59 -4.63
N GLY A 44 11.37 -2.08 -5.40
CA GLY A 44 11.49 -3.26 -6.24
C GLY A 44 11.78 -4.53 -5.43
N LEU A 45 11.30 -4.60 -4.18
CA LEU A 45 11.55 -5.74 -3.30
C LEU A 45 10.83 -7.01 -3.76
N ASP A 46 9.85 -6.86 -4.66
CA ASP A 46 9.12 -7.90 -5.37
C ASP A 46 9.92 -8.50 -6.55
N LYS A 47 10.93 -7.80 -7.06
CA LYS A 47 11.64 -8.20 -8.28
C LYS A 47 12.77 -9.19 -8.00
N ASN A 48 12.87 -10.22 -8.85
CA ASN A 48 13.93 -11.25 -8.80
C ASN A 48 14.03 -11.95 -7.43
N LEU A 49 12.91 -12.08 -6.71
CA LEU A 49 12.86 -12.83 -5.47
C LEU A 49 13.18 -14.31 -5.75
N LYS A 50 14.00 -14.88 -4.89
CA LYS A 50 14.21 -16.33 -4.80
C LYS A 50 13.72 -16.76 -3.42
N GLY A 51 12.47 -17.21 -3.38
CA GLY A 51 11.76 -17.56 -2.14
C GLY A 51 11.27 -16.36 -1.33
N GLU A 52 10.81 -16.66 -0.12
CA GLU A 52 10.17 -15.71 0.80
C GLU A 52 11.15 -14.70 1.40
N ARG A 53 10.73 -13.44 1.48
CA ARG A 53 11.45 -12.36 2.15
C ARG A 53 10.52 -11.61 3.11
N ASN A 54 10.95 -11.50 4.36
CA ASN A 54 10.29 -10.66 5.34
C ASN A 54 10.92 -9.25 5.32
N VAL A 55 10.07 -8.24 5.21
CA VAL A 55 10.42 -6.82 5.12
C VAL A 55 9.69 -6.06 6.22
N LEU A 56 10.44 -5.31 7.02
CA LEU A 56 9.85 -4.34 7.95
C LEU A 56 9.82 -2.98 7.27
N ILE A 57 8.63 -2.41 7.14
CA ILE A 57 8.42 -1.04 6.72
C ILE A 57 8.28 -0.18 7.97
N PHE A 58 9.10 0.86 8.04
CA PHE A 58 9.08 1.87 9.09
C PHE A 58 8.67 3.20 8.45
N ASP A 59 7.45 3.65 8.72
CA ASP A 59 6.91 4.91 8.23
C ASP A 59 6.77 5.90 9.40
N LEU A 60 7.56 6.97 9.35
CA LEU A 60 7.56 8.03 10.35
C LEU A 60 7.18 9.35 9.66
N GLY A 61 5.89 9.65 9.70
CA GLY A 61 5.32 10.88 9.17
C GLY A 61 5.37 12.04 10.16
N GLY A 62 4.79 13.18 9.78
CA GLY A 62 4.75 14.38 10.62
C GLY A 62 3.80 14.29 11.82
N GLY A 63 2.86 13.35 11.82
CA GLY A 63 1.88 13.15 12.91
C GLY A 63 1.43 11.71 13.11
N THR A 64 1.97 10.77 12.32
CA THR A 64 1.67 9.34 12.40
C THR A 64 2.98 8.56 12.39
N PHE A 65 2.94 7.40 13.03
CA PHE A 65 4.06 6.48 13.06
C PHE A 65 3.48 5.07 12.88
N ASP A 66 3.84 4.45 11.77
CA ASP A 66 3.26 3.19 11.32
C ASP A 66 4.39 2.19 11.02
N VAL A 67 4.27 1.00 11.60
CA VAL A 67 5.21 -0.10 11.36
C VAL A 67 4.43 -1.28 10.82
N SER A 68 4.90 -1.84 9.71
CA SER A 68 4.31 -3.02 9.08
C SER A 68 5.39 -4.05 8.78
N ILE A 69 5.10 -5.32 9.07
CA ILE A 69 5.92 -6.45 8.61
C ILE A 69 5.20 -7.09 7.43
N LEU A 70 5.86 -7.09 6.28
CA LEU A 70 5.38 -7.73 5.06
C LEU A 70 6.19 -8.99 4.80
N THR A 71 5.48 -10.05 4.46
CA THR A 71 6.06 -11.24 3.85
C THR A 71 5.84 -11.14 2.35
N ILE A 72 6.93 -11.15 1.58
CA ILE A 72 6.90 -11.10 0.11
C ILE A 72 7.47 -12.41 -0.42
N ASP A 73 6.63 -13.16 -1.10
CA ASP A 73 6.97 -14.39 -1.81
C ASP A 73 6.92 -14.20 -3.34
N GLU A 74 7.52 -15.12 -4.09
CA GLU A 74 7.54 -15.11 -5.55
C GLU A 74 6.11 -15.12 -6.12
N GLY A 75 5.68 -13.98 -6.69
CA GLY A 75 4.33 -13.80 -7.27
C GLY A 75 3.25 -13.27 -6.32
N SER A 76 3.62 -12.79 -5.13
CA SER A 76 2.65 -12.37 -4.07
C SER A 76 2.26 -10.87 -4.06
N LEU A 77 2.63 -10.09 -5.08
CA LEU A 77 2.33 -8.65 -5.19
C LEU A 77 1.76 -8.25 -6.55
#